data_AF-A0A1F8V317-F1
#
_entry.id   AF-A0A1F8V317-F1
#
_cell.length_a   1.000
_cell.length_b   1.000
_cell.length_c   1.000
_cell.angle_alpha   90.00
_cell.angle_beta   90.00
_cell.angle_gamma   90.00
#
_symmetry.space_group_name_H-M   'P 1'
#
loop_
_entity.id
_entity.type
_entity.pdbx_description
1 polymer ?
#
loop_
_entity_poly.entity_id
_entity_poly.type
_entity_poly.pdbx_seq_one_letter_code
_entity_poly.pdbx_strand_id
1 'polypeptide(L)'
;MRNAVIFVVLLVLVFAVSILFKRMFEIKKPSSCLYQRSHLLKLQPKPANLYIPQCTLYGHFYKVQCNVNENTCWCVHRNGAKVPNTIVEGNEPKQCPMDWWKRLLQRMQR
;
A
#
# COMPACT_ATOMS: atom_id res chain seq x y z
N MET A 1 -41.88 24.49 21.08
CA MET A 1 -41.75 23.44 20.04
C MET A 1 -41.04 23.94 18.78
N ARG A 2 -41.50 25.03 18.12
CA ARG A 2 -40.88 25.59 16.91
C ARG A 2 -39.37 25.88 17.04
N ASN A 3 -38.95 26.50 18.14
CA ASN A 3 -37.53 26.83 18.37
C ASN A 3 -36.66 25.58 18.58
N ALA A 4 -37.22 24.53 19.20
CA ALA A 4 -36.54 23.24 19.37
C ALA A 4 -36.39 22.51 18.04
N VAL A 5 -37.41 22.54 17.18
CA VAL A 5 -37.36 21.96 15.83
C VAL A 5 -36.30 22.66 14.97
N ILE A 6 -36.23 24.00 15.00
CA ILE A 6 -35.21 24.77 14.28
C ILE A 6 -33.80 24.38 14.76
N PHE A 7 -33.59 24.28 16.07
CA PHE A 7 -32.30 23.89 16.63
C PHE A 7 -31.87 22.49 16.18
N VAL A 8 -32.80 21.53 16.20
CA VAL A 8 -32.56 20.15 15.73
C VAL A 8 -32.21 20.12 14.24
N VAL A 9 -32.93 20.87 13.40
CA VAL A 9 -32.65 20.94 11.96
C VAL A 9 -31.26 21.54 11.68
N LEU A 10 -30.88 22.61 12.38
CA LEU A 10 -29.55 23.21 12.22
C LEU A 10 -28.44 22.25 12.65
N LEU A 11 -28.61 21.52 13.76
CA LEU A 11 -27.64 20.51 14.21
C LEU A 11 -27.49 19.38 13.18
N VAL A 12 -28.59 18.89 12.61
CA VAL A 12 -28.57 17.86 11.57
C VAL A 12 -27.86 18.35 10.32
N LEU A 13 -28.12 19.59 9.87
CA LEU A 13 -27.47 20.17 8.71
C LEU A 13 -25.95 20.36 8.93
N VAL A 14 -25.53 20.86 10.08
CA VAL A 14 -24.11 21.01 10.44
C VAL A 14 -23.41 19.66 10.48
N PHE A 15 -24.04 18.64 11.08
CA PHE A 15 -23.49 17.29 11.13
C PHE A 15 -23.40 16.66 9.73
N ALA A 16 -24.43 16.83 8.89
CA ALA A 16 -24.45 16.35 7.52
C ALA A 16 -23.35 17.02 6.67
N VAL A 17 -23.20 18.35 6.77
CA VAL A 17 -22.14 19.11 6.10
C VAL A 17 -20.76 18.63 6.58
N SER A 18 -20.58 18.36 7.87
CA SER A 18 -19.32 17.83 8.42
C SER A 18 -18.99 16.44 7.89
N ILE A 19 -19.98 15.55 7.75
CA ILE A 19 -19.81 14.22 7.14
C ILE A 19 -19.45 14.33 5.66
N LEU A 20 -20.13 15.21 4.92
CA LEU A 20 -19.86 15.43 3.50
C LEU A 20 -18.47 16.01 3.27
N PHE A 21 -18.03 16.96 4.12
CA PHE A 21 -16.69 17.53 4.07
C PHE A 21 -15.60 16.50 4.38
N LYS A 22 -15.82 15.63 5.39
CA LYS A 22 -14.91 14.52 5.71
C LYS A 22 -14.77 13.52 4.55
N ARG A 23 -15.83 13.29 3.77
CA ARG A 23 -15.79 12.42 2.57
C ARG A 23 -15.03 13.02 1.40
N MET A 24 -15.11 14.34 1.19
CA MET A 24 -14.34 15.02 0.13
C MET A 24 -12.86 15.15 0.46
N PHE A 25 -12.50 15.22 1.75
CA PHE A 25 -11.13 15.39 2.22
C PHE A 25 -10.60 14.14 2.93
N GLU A 26 -10.90 12.96 2.40
CA GLU A 26 -10.00 11.82 2.58
C GLU A 26 -8.75 12.12 1.74
N ILE A 27 -7.80 12.88 2.32
CA ILE A 27 -6.41 12.83 1.85
C ILE A 27 -6.03 11.36 1.95
N LYS A 28 -6.10 10.66 0.81
CA LYS A 28 -5.84 9.23 0.71
C LYS A 28 -4.46 8.99 1.33
N LYS A 29 -4.43 8.41 2.53
CA LYS A 29 -3.15 8.12 3.21
C LYS A 29 -2.29 7.34 2.23
N PRO A 30 -0.99 7.67 2.09
CA PRO A 30 -0.14 6.98 1.13
C PRO A 30 -0.16 5.49 1.44
N SER A 31 -0.36 4.69 0.40
CA SER A 31 -0.25 3.23 0.44
C SER A 31 1.09 2.81 1.06
N SER A 32 1.12 1.65 1.72
CA SER A 32 2.29 1.13 2.45
C SER A 32 3.62 1.23 1.67
N CYS A 33 3.65 0.88 0.37
CA CYS A 33 4.88 0.98 -0.44
C CYS A 33 5.34 2.43 -0.64
N LEU A 34 4.43 3.33 -1.04
CA LEU A 34 4.77 4.75 -1.25
C LEU A 34 5.22 5.42 0.04
N TYR A 35 4.59 5.09 1.16
CA TYR A 35 5.01 5.55 2.47
C TYR A 35 6.47 5.13 2.75
N GLN A 36 6.76 3.83 2.65
CA GLN A 36 8.11 3.29 2.88
C GLN A 36 9.15 3.90 1.92
N ARG A 37 8.83 3.97 0.62
CA ARG A 37 9.69 4.58 -0.41
C ARG A 37 10.04 6.03 -0.07
N SER A 38 9.04 6.84 0.28
CA SER A 38 9.25 8.26 0.58
C SER A 38 10.12 8.48 1.82
N HIS A 39 10.00 7.61 2.82
CA HIS A 39 10.80 7.67 4.04
C HIS A 39 12.27 7.33 3.75
N LEU A 40 12.51 6.26 2.99
CA LEU A 40 13.87 5.81 2.63
C LEU A 40 14.60 6.80 1.71
N LEU A 41 13.87 7.48 0.81
CA LEU A 41 14.45 8.48 -0.08
C LEU A 41 15.01 9.71 0.67
N LYS A 42 14.45 10.03 1.84
CA LYS A 42 14.83 11.18 2.67
C LYS A 42 16.00 10.91 3.62
N LEU A 43 16.44 9.66 3.77
CA LEU A 43 17.55 9.31 4.66
C LEU A 43 18.85 9.99 4.23
N GLN A 44 19.59 10.53 5.21
CA GLN A 44 20.92 11.10 5.06
C GLN A 44 21.77 10.79 6.31
N PRO A 45 22.96 10.16 6.16
CA PRO A 45 23.47 9.55 4.94
C PRO A 45 22.63 8.33 4.51
N LYS A 46 22.65 7.98 3.22
CA LYS A 46 22.02 6.75 2.74
C LYS A 46 22.97 5.57 2.98
N PRO A 47 22.52 4.48 3.64
CA PRO A 47 23.32 3.27 3.76
C PRO A 47 23.70 2.71 2.38
N ALA A 48 24.91 2.15 2.25
CA ALA A 48 25.39 1.57 0.99
C ALA A 48 24.50 0.44 0.47
N ASN A 49 23.96 -0.40 1.36
CA ASN A 49 23.08 -1.51 1.00
C ASN A 49 21.59 -1.14 1.06
N LEU A 50 21.26 0.16 1.04
CA LEU A 50 19.87 0.61 1.11
C LEU A 50 19.10 0.23 -0.16
N TYR A 51 18.16 -0.69 0.00
CA TYR A 51 17.15 -0.97 -1.00
C TYR A 51 15.95 -0.01 -0.86
N ILE A 52 15.48 0.53 -1.99
CA ILE A 52 14.28 1.37 -2.07
C ILE A 52 13.19 0.59 -2.81
N PRO A 53 12.01 0.38 -2.20
CA PRO A 53 10.98 -0.45 -2.82
C PRO A 53 10.43 0.16 -4.10
N GLN A 54 10.23 -0.72 -5.08
CA GLN A 54 9.53 -0.44 -6.33
C GLN A 54 8.01 -0.54 -6.11
N CYS A 55 7.30 0.55 -6.37
CA CYS A 55 5.85 0.64 -6.20
C CYS A 55 5.15 0.77 -7.55
N THR A 56 3.98 0.13 -7.67
CA THR A 56 3.03 0.32 -8.77
C THR A 56 2.43 1.73 -8.77
N LEU A 57 1.77 2.12 -9.86
CA LEU A 57 1.05 3.40 -9.96
C LEU A 57 -0.02 3.58 -8.86
N TYR A 58 -0.61 2.47 -8.41
CA TYR A 58 -1.60 2.44 -7.32
C TYR A 58 -0.97 2.44 -5.92
N GLY A 59 0.37 2.43 -5.84
CA GLY A 59 1.11 2.47 -4.60
C GLY A 59 1.24 1.13 -3.85
N HIS A 60 0.87 0.03 -4.49
CA HIS A 60 1.21 -1.31 -4.01
C HIS A 60 2.65 -1.68 -4.36
N PHE A 61 3.25 -2.61 -3.63
CA PHE A 61 4.55 -3.19 -4.01
C PHE A 61 4.41 -3.94 -5.33
N TYR A 62 5.40 -3.79 -6.22
CA TYR A 62 5.59 -4.75 -7.31
C TYR A 62 5.84 -6.14 -6.73
N LYS A 63 5.37 -7.19 -7.42
CA LYS A 63 5.50 -8.57 -6.96
C LYS A 63 6.96 -9.01 -6.87
N VAL A 64 7.80 -8.51 -7.77
CA VAL A 64 9.26 -8.63 -7.73
C VAL A 64 9.83 -7.31 -7.23
N GLN A 65 10.81 -7.39 -6.35
CA GLN A 65 11.59 -6.26 -5.86
C GLN A 65 13.06 -6.56 -6.09
N CYS A 66 13.85 -5.53 -6.38
CA CYS A 66 15.28 -5.68 -6.65
C CYS A 66 16.11 -4.67 -5.86
N ASN A 67 17.14 -5.14 -5.17
CA ASN A 67 18.21 -4.32 -4.62
C ASN A 67 19.32 -4.17 -5.65
N VAL A 68 19.40 -2.98 -6.26
CA VAL A 68 20.42 -2.69 -7.28
C VAL A 68 21.83 -2.71 -6.67
N ASN A 69 21.99 -2.32 -5.40
CA ASN A 69 23.31 -2.24 -4.77
C ASN A 69 23.88 -3.62 -4.46
N GLU A 70 23.01 -4.58 -4.13
CA GLU A 70 23.40 -5.98 -3.88
C GLU A 70 23.26 -6.86 -5.13
N ASN A 71 22.74 -6.32 -6.24
CA ASN A 71 22.39 -7.05 -7.45
C ASN A 71 21.50 -8.29 -7.18
N THR A 72 20.55 -8.17 -6.25
CA THR A 72 19.63 -9.26 -5.88
C THR A 72 18.18 -8.88 -6.12
N CYS A 73 17.37 -9.83 -6.57
CA CYS A 73 15.92 -9.68 -6.73
C CYS A 73 15.17 -10.76 -5.94
N TRP A 74 13.97 -10.46 -5.45
CA TRP A 74 13.12 -11.40 -4.71
C TRP A 74 11.64 -11.12 -4.91
N CYS A 75 10.80 -12.10 -4.57
CA CYS A 75 9.36 -11.93 -4.56
C CYS A 75 8.89 -11.34 -3.22
N VAL A 76 7.82 -10.54 -3.25
CA VAL A 76 7.18 -10.02 -2.05
C VAL A 76 5.69 -10.33 -2.00
N HIS A 77 5.15 -10.41 -0.79
CA HIS A 77 3.72 -10.42 -0.52
C HIS A 77 3.12 -9.01 -0.72
N ARG A 78 1.77 -8.90 -0.71
CA ARG A 78 1.06 -7.63 -0.87
C ARG A 78 1.45 -6.55 0.15
N ASN A 79 1.88 -6.96 1.33
CA ASN A 79 2.35 -6.07 2.40
C ASN A 79 3.84 -5.70 2.28
N GLY A 80 4.55 -6.17 1.25
CA GLY A 80 5.97 -5.91 1.02
C GLY A 80 6.93 -6.89 1.69
N ALA A 81 6.43 -7.86 2.46
CA ALA A 81 7.30 -8.87 3.09
C ALA A 81 7.95 -9.79 2.05
N LYS A 82 9.26 -10.05 2.21
CA LYS A 82 10.01 -10.97 1.35
C LYS A 82 9.43 -12.38 1.43
N VAL A 83 9.26 -13.03 0.28
CA VAL A 83 8.89 -14.44 0.20
C VAL A 83 10.17 -15.27 0.39
N PRO A 84 10.21 -16.20 1.35
CA PRO A 84 11.37 -17.08 1.55
C PRO A 84 11.73 -17.86 0.29
N ASN A 85 13.03 -18.15 0.10
CA ASN A 85 13.56 -18.94 -1.03
C ASN A 85 13.25 -18.37 -2.42
N THR A 86 13.08 -17.05 -2.56
CA THR A 86 12.88 -16.37 -3.85
C THR A 86 13.98 -15.37 -4.21
N ILE A 87 15.02 -15.27 -3.39
CA ILE A 87 16.16 -14.39 -3.64
C ILE A 87 17.02 -15.00 -4.75
N VAL A 88 17.31 -14.21 -5.78
CA VAL A 88 18.12 -14.58 -6.94
C VAL A 88 19.09 -13.45 -7.26
N GLU A 89 20.26 -13.78 -7.79
CA GLU A 89 21.27 -12.81 -8.22
C GLU A 89 21.07 -12.42 -9.70
N GLY A 90 21.22 -11.13 -9.99
CA GLY A 90 21.30 -10.55 -11.34
C GLY A 90 20.04 -10.62 -12.20
N ASN A 91 19.14 -11.57 -11.96
CA ASN A 91 17.93 -11.80 -12.76
C ASN A 91 16.67 -11.64 -11.91
N GLU A 92 15.53 -11.32 -12.54
CA GLU A 92 14.24 -11.38 -11.86
C GLU A 92 13.79 -12.84 -11.63
N PRO A 93 13.15 -13.16 -10.49
CA PRO A 93 12.56 -14.48 -10.29
C PRO A 93 11.54 -14.79 -11.39
N LYS A 94 11.76 -15.86 -12.16
CA LYS A 94 10.88 -16.26 -13.28
C LYS A 94 9.43 -16.46 -12.84
N GLN A 95 9.20 -16.95 -11.61
CA GLN A 95 7.87 -17.20 -11.09
C GLN A 95 7.79 -16.84 -9.62
N CYS A 96 7.05 -15.78 -9.30
CA CYS A 96 6.69 -15.53 -7.92
C CYS A 96 5.46 -16.38 -7.52
N PRO A 97 5.48 -17.06 -6.37
CA PRO A 97 4.34 -17.83 -5.91
C PRO A 97 3.09 -16.95 -5.81
N MET A 98 1.93 -17.51 -6.15
CA MET A 98 0.66 -16.83 -5.94
C MET A 98 0.31 -16.78 -4.45
N ASP A 99 -0.50 -15.79 -4.06
CA ASP A 99 -1.11 -15.79 -2.75
C ASP A 99 -1.94 -17.07 -2.55
N TRP A 100 -1.95 -17.62 -1.33
CA TRP A 100 -2.67 -18.86 -1.03
C TRP A 100 -4.18 -18.75 -1.36
N TRP A 101 -4.80 -17.58 -1.12
CA TRP A 101 -6.22 -17.38 -1.41
C TRP A 101 -6.52 -17.40 -2.92
N LYS A 102 -5.60 -16.93 -3.77
CA LYS A 102 -5.75 -17.05 -5.23
C LYS A 102 -5.73 -18.52 -5.67
N ARG A 103 -4.88 -19.35 -5.05
CA ARG A 103 -4.88 -20.81 -5.28
C ARG A 103 -6.20 -21.45 -4.80
N LEU A 104 -6.73 -21.01 -3.67
CA LEU A 104 -7.99 -21.52 -3.12
C LEU A 104 -9.17 -21.16 -4.03
N LEU A 105 -9.25 -19.91 -4.48
CA LEU A 105 -10.27 -19.46 -5.43
C LEU A 105 -10.24 -20.26 -6.73
N GLN A 106 -9.05 -20.52 -7.30
CA GLN A 106 -8.89 -21.36 -8.49
C GLN A 106 -9.29 -22.84 -8.29
N ARG A 107 -9.36 -23.31 -7.04
CA ARG A 107 -9.85 -24.65 -6.71
C ARG A 107 -11.35 -24.67 -6.50
N MET A 108 -11.94 -23.60 -5.93
CA MET A 108 -13.39 -23.48 -5.74
C MET A 108 -14.14 -23.16 -7.04
N GLN A 109 -13.43 -22.65 -8.06
CA GLN A 109 -13.94 -22.40 -9.40
C GLN A 109 -13.76 -23.59 -10.37
N ARG A 110 -13.26 -24.72 -9.87
CA ARG A 110 -13.20 -26.00 -10.57
C ARG A 110 -14.20 -26.95 -9.97
#